data_AF-A0A2D6Y6J2-F1
#
_entry.id   AF-A0A2D6Y6J2-F1
#
_cell.length_a   1.000
_cell.length_b   1.000
_cell.length_c   1.000
_cell.angle_alpha   90.00
_cell.angle_beta   90.00
_cell.angle_gamma   90.00
#
_symmetry.space_group_name_H-M   'P 1'
#
loop_
_entity.id
_entity.type
_entity.pdbx_description
1 polymer ?
#
loop_
_entity_poly.entity_id
_entity_poly.type
_entity_poly.pdbx_seq_one_letter_code
_entity_poly.pdbx_strand_id
1 'polypeptide(L)' 'MVGIEQLARQCLLSGHQASCSHALRQAEVLQQRAAERQAFPCQTLLLGLQADLIMERDGQGRGPMAIDDLSDIFKGCPRL' A
#
# COMPACT_ATOMS: atom_id res chain seq x y z
N MET A 1 -14.39 -9.17 2.73
CA MET A 1 -13.05 -8.91 2.17
C MET A 1 -12.47 -7.73 2.93
N VAL A 2 -11.33 -7.90 3.61
CA VAL A 2 -10.64 -6.77 4.24
C VAL A 2 -9.99 -5.97 3.12
N GLY A 3 -10.36 -4.69 2.98
CA GLY A 3 -9.78 -3.80 1.96
C GLY A 3 -8.29 -3.59 2.18
N ILE A 4 -7.53 -3.45 1.10
CA ILE A 4 -6.07 -3.23 1.16
C ILE A 4 -5.71 -2.00 2.00
N GLU A 5 -6.55 -0.97 2.06
CA GLU A 5 -6.37 0.18 2.95
C GLU A 5 -6.24 -0.23 4.42
N GLN A 6 -7.10 -1.13 4.90
CA GLN A 6 -7.04 -1.60 6.28
C GLN A 6 -5.78 -2.42 6.56
N LEU A 7 -5.34 -3.23 5.59
CA LEU A 7 -4.11 -4.03 5.70
C LEU A 7 -2.87 -3.13 5.72
N ALA A 8 -2.83 -2.14 4.83
CA ALA A 8 -1.76 -1.16 4.79
C ALA A 8 -1.70 -0.37 6.10
N ARG A 9 -2.84 0.14 6.59
CA ARG A 9 -2.93 0.82 7.88
C ARG A 9 -2.42 -0.05 9.03
N GLN A 10 -2.78 -1.33 9.08
CA GLN A 10 -2.28 -2.25 10.12
C GLN A 10 -0.77 -2.42 10.08
N CYS A 11 -0.16 -2.55 8.90
CA CYS A 11 1.29 -2.54 8.76
C CYS A 11 1.87 -1.22 9.28
N LEU A 12 1.38 -0.09 8.77
CA LEU A 12 1.93 1.23 9.05
C LEU A 12 1.82 1.65 10.53
N LEU A 13 0.87 1.07 11.27
CA LEU A 13 0.71 1.29 12.72
C LEU A 13 1.56 0.37 13.59
N SER A 14 1.82 -0.86 13.14
CA SER A 14 2.45 -1.89 13.98
C SER A 14 3.89 -2.23 13.61
N GLY A 15 4.30 -1.95 12.37
CA GLY A 15 5.56 -2.44 11.79
C GLY A 15 5.67 -3.97 11.77
N HIS A 16 4.62 -4.72 12.15
CA HIS A 16 4.69 -6.16 12.31
C HIS A 16 4.94 -6.84 10.96
N GLN A 17 5.99 -7.66 10.90
CA GLN A 17 6.45 -8.32 9.68
C GLN A 17 5.33 -9.07 8.93
N ALA A 18 4.47 -9.80 9.65
CA ALA A 18 3.37 -10.55 9.05
C ALA A 18 2.31 -9.63 8.41
N SER A 19 1.92 -8.57 9.12
CA SER A 19 0.97 -7.56 8.62
C SER A 19 1.50 -6.86 7.38
N CYS A 20 2.76 -6.41 7.43
CA CYS A 20 3.42 -5.73 6.32
C CYS A 20 3.61 -6.65 5.11
N SER A 21 4.00 -7.91 5.31
CA SER A 21 4.13 -8.88 4.23
C SER A 21 2.78 -9.17 3.54
N HIS A 22 1.69 -9.19 4.30
CA HIS A 22 0.36 -9.38 3.73
C HIS A 22 -0.10 -8.15 2.94
N ALA A 23 0.09 -6.94 3.49
CA ALA A 23 -0.20 -5.69 2.80
C ALA A 23 0.61 -5.54 1.50
N LEU A 24 1.91 -5.85 1.54
CA LEU A 24 2.81 -5.81 0.37
C LEU A 24 2.33 -6.73 -0.75
N ARG A 25 1.99 -7.99 -0.45
CA ARG A 25 1.50 -8.93 -1.47
C ARG A 25 0.21 -8.44 -2.14
N GLN A 26 -0.73 -7.90 -1.36
CA GLN A 26 -1.96 -7.35 -1.92
C GLN A 26 -1.70 -6.09 -2.75
N ALA A 27 -0.85 -5.18 -2.29
CA ALA A 27 -0.48 -3.99 -3.04
C ALA A 27 0.18 -4.35 -4.39
N GLU A 28 1.02 -5.39 -4.43
CA GLU A 28 1.65 -5.89 -5.65
C GLU A 28 0.64 -6.49 -6.64
N VAL A 29 -0.29 -7.33 -6.18
CA VAL A 29 -1.35 -7.87 -7.05
C VAL A 29 -2.18 -6.74 -7.68
N LEU A 30 -2.48 -5.71 -6.91
CA LEU A 30 -3.23 -4.55 -7.39
C LEU A 30 -2.40 -3.69 -8.35
N GLN A 31 -1.10 -3.54 -8.09
CA GLN A 31 -0.17 -2.81 -8.94
C GLN A 31 -0.06 -3.48 -10.32
N GLN A 32 0.04 -4.81 -10.35
CA GLN A 32 0.10 -5.59 -11.59
C GLN A 32 -1.20 -5.45 -12.39
N ARG A 33 -2.36 -5.55 -11.72
CA ARG A 33 -3.66 -5.30 -12.37
C ARG A 33 -3.80 -3.88 -12.91
N ALA A 34 -3.28 -2.89 -12.20
CA ALA A 34 -3.27 -1.51 -12.69
C ALA A 34 -2.40 -1.39 -13.95
N ALA A 35 -1.24 -2.05 -13.99
CA ALA A 35 -0.37 -2.09 -15.16
C ALA A 35 -1.05 -2.78 -16.36
N GLU A 36 -1.67 -3.94 -16.16
CA GLU A 36 -2.43 -4.67 -17.20
C GLU A 36 -3.54 -3.82 -17.82
N ARG A 37 -4.18 -2.98 -17.00
CA ARG A 37 -5.24 -2.05 -17.42
C ARG A 37 -4.73 -0.71 -17.92
N GLN A 38 -3.40 -0.52 -18.00
CA GLN A 38 -2.74 0.75 -18.34
C GLN A 38 -3.16 1.92 -17.42
N ALA A 39 -3.57 1.61 -16.19
CA ALA A 39 -3.91 2.59 -15.16
C ALA A 39 -2.64 3.07 -14.45
N PHE A 40 -1.70 3.63 -15.21
CA PHE A 40 -0.36 4.01 -14.74
C PHE A 40 -0.35 4.95 -13.53
N PRO A 41 -1.26 5.94 -13.39
CA PRO A 41 -1.33 6.74 -12.17
C PRO A 41 -1.59 5.90 -10.92
N CYS A 42 -2.55 4.96 -10.99
CA CYS A 42 -2.83 4.06 -9.88
C CYS A 42 -1.66 3.09 -9.63
N GLN A 43 -1.02 2.58 -10.70
CA GLN A 43 0.18 1.76 -10.58
C GLN A 43 1.28 2.48 -9.80
N THR A 44 1.56 3.74 -10.12
CA THR A 44 2.59 4.55 -9.43
C THR A 44 2.23 4.79 -7.96
N LEU A 45 0.97 5.07 -7.64
CA LEU A 45 0.51 5.21 -6.26
C LEU A 45 0.70 3.91 -5.46
N LEU A 46 0.40 2.76 -6.07
CA LEU A 46 0.60 1.46 -5.44
C LEU A 46 2.08 1.11 -5.25
N LEU A 47 2.96 1.52 -6.18
CA LEU A 47 4.41 1.40 -6.00
C LEU A 47 4.91 2.26 -4.82
N GLY A 48 4.40 3.49 -4.68
CA GLY A 48 4.67 4.34 -3.52
C GLY A 48 4.26 3.68 -2.22
N LEU A 49 3.03 3.16 -2.16
CA LEU A 49 2.51 2.41 -1.01
C LEU A 49 3.42 1.22 -0.66
N GLN A 50 3.87 0.44 -1.65
CA GLN A 50 4.79 -0.68 -1.40
C GLN A 50 6.11 -0.22 -0.77
N ALA A 51 6.67 0.90 -1.25
CA ALA A 51 7.88 1.48 -0.67
C ALA A 51 7.67 1.87 0.80
N ASP A 52 6.55 2.51 1.13
CA ASP A 52 6.26 2.91 2.51
C ASP A 52 6.06 1.71 3.43
N LEU A 53 5.39 0.66 2.96
CA LEU A 53 5.22 -0.59 3.71
C LEU A 53 6.56 -1.32 3.95
N ILE A 54 7.48 -1.29 2.98
CA ILE A 54 8.83 -1.84 3.14
C ILE A 54 9.61 -1.02 4.18
N MET A 55 9.59 0.30 4.05
CA MET A 55 10.31 1.19 4.96
C MET A 55 9.81 1.04 6.39
N GLU A 56 8.50 0.90 6.60
CA GLU A 56 7.96 0.68 7.94
C GLU A 56 8.32 -0.70 8.49
N ARG A 57 8.21 -1.77 7.67
CA ARG A 57 8.64 -3.12 8.06
C ARG A 57 10.11 -3.15 8.49
N ASP A 58 10.96 -2.37 7.82
CA ASP A 58 12.40 -2.32 8.05
C ASP A 58 12.78 -1.32 9.16
N GLY A 59 11.79 -0.78 9.89
CA GLY A 59 12.00 0.11 11.04
C GLY A 59 12.50 1.50 10.68
N GLN A 60 12.28 1.96 9.44
CA GLN A 60 12.76 3.25 8.94
C GLN A 60 11.75 4.40 9.14
N GLY A 61 10.62 4.15 9.82
CA GLY A 61 9.75 5.19 10.38
C GLY A 61 8.98 6.03 9.36
N ARG A 62 8.35 5.40 8.35
CA ARG A 62 7.49 6.09 7.38
C ARG A 62 5.99 5.95 7.66
N GLY A 63 5.62 5.12 8.63
CA GLY A 63 4.26 4.80 9.03
C GLY A 63 3.36 6.02 9.19
N PRO A 64 3.72 7.00 10.04
CA PRO A 64 2.87 8.16 10.30
C PRO A 64 2.54 8.98 9.05
N MET A 65 3.55 9.26 8.21
CA MET A 65 3.36 10.01 6.97
C MET A 65 2.52 9.21 5.96
N ALA A 66 2.85 7.94 5.78
CA ALA A 66 2.15 7.08 4.84
C ALA A 66 0.69 6.80 5.22
N ILE A 67 0.35 6.84 6.52
CA ILE A 67 -1.04 6.68 7.00
C ILE A 67 -1.94 7.81 6.50
N ASP A 68 -1.42 9.04 6.50
CA ASP A 68 -2.17 10.21 6.05
C ASP A 68 -2.43 10.15 4.53
N ASP A 69 -1.48 9.60 3.78
CA ASP A 69 -1.55 9.47 2.33
C ASP A 69 -2.45 8.31 1.85
N LEU A 70 -2.80 7.34 2.72
CA LEU A 70 -3.58 6.15 2.32
C LEU A 70 -4.89 6.52 1.63
N SER A 71 -5.63 7.50 2.16
CA SER A 71 -6.92 7.90 1.61
C SER A 71 -6.78 8.39 0.17
N ASP A 72 -5.74 9.17 -0.12
CA ASP A 72 -5.51 9.78 -1.41
C ASP A 72 -4.96 8.76 -2.44
N ILE A 73 -4.12 7.82 -1.99
CA ILE A 73 -3.70 6.66 -2.79
C ILE A 73 -4.91 5.87 -3.30
N PHE A 74 -5.85 5.53 -2.42
CA PHE A 74 -7.01 4.72 -2.82
C PHE A 74 -8.06 5.51 -3.63
N LYS A 75 -8.22 6.82 -3.39
CA LYS A 75 -9.01 7.70 -4.28
C LYS A 75 -8.43 7.76 -5.69
N GLY A 76 -7.10 7.78 -5.81
CA GLY A 76 -6.38 7.73 -7.09
C GLY A 76 -6.50 6.38 -7.82
N CYS A 77 -7.13 5.39 -7.19
CA CYS A 77 -7.32 4.04 -7.69
C CYS A 77 -8.80 3.59 -7.66
N PRO A 78 -9.72 4.29 -8.35
CA PRO A 78 -11.18 4.14 -8.19
C PRO A 78 -11.80 2.83 -8.71
N ARG A 79 -10.99 1.80 -9.01
CA ARG A 79 -11.43 0.48 -9.49
C ARG A 79 -10.60 -0.69 -8.93
N LEU A 80 -10.02 -0.49 -7.75
CA LEU A 80 -9.41 -1.55 -6.95
C LEU A 80 -10.46 -2.43 -6.26
#